data_AF-C5DFT8-F1
#
_entry.id   AF-C5DFT8-F1
#
_cell.length_a   1.000
_cell.length_b   1.000
_cell.length_c   1.000
_cell.angle_alpha   90.00
_cell.angle_beta   90.00
_cell.angle_gamma   90.00
#
_symmetry.space_group_name_H-M   'P 1'
#
loop_
_entity.id
_entity.type
_entity.pdbx_description
1 polymer ?
#
loop_
_entity_poly.entity_id
_entity_poly.type
_entity_poly.pdbx_seq_one_letter_code
_entity_poly.pdbx_strand_id
1 'polypeptide(L)'
;MFSKVKDLIRGQSQETLIKRYTQQLATITSKIHQLDVALKKKDATRSKWQGYMNLYGSSALAVFTAASYLRLSDKHFILAILVASVAAFVLLKWTLNKWFEYSAQRTVRKLDKLRAEHQDKLEALKQKTHFYSTNSLIQRFSSGEHQAEDAVTLMDEEVRSKHEELSKLQRELEGFKSHENTQESQVQREKWFDKVLDVISGGDLKLNSQMKPIVCSECGKHAGSYSIGGTQLHYVCPFCGWKFDTPDGDSHDNEESKDELSVTSSANKTM
;
A
#
# COMPACT_ATOMS: atom_id res chain seq x y z
N MET A 1 32.39 -46.00 -27.32
CA MET A 1 32.19 -46.22 -25.86
C MET A 1 32.50 -44.99 -25.01
N PHE A 2 33.54 -44.20 -25.33
CA PHE A 2 33.93 -43.03 -24.53
C PHE A 2 32.90 -41.89 -24.45
N SER A 3 32.01 -41.69 -25.44
CA SER A 3 30.98 -40.63 -25.37
C SER A 3 29.92 -40.91 -24.30
N LYS A 4 29.42 -42.15 -24.18
CA LYS A 4 28.43 -42.54 -23.16
C LYS A 4 28.97 -42.38 -21.73
N VAL A 5 30.25 -42.67 -21.52
CA VAL A 5 30.90 -42.48 -20.21
C VAL A 5 31.02 -41.00 -19.86
N LYS A 6 31.37 -40.15 -20.85
CA LYS A 6 31.45 -38.69 -20.67
C LYS A 6 30.09 -38.07 -20.33
N ASP A 7 29.01 -38.53 -20.94
CA ASP A 7 27.67 -38.02 -20.67
C ASP A 7 27.14 -38.43 -19.29
N LEU A 8 27.46 -39.64 -18.83
CA LEU A 8 27.10 -40.11 -17.47
C LEU A 8 27.84 -39.30 -16.39
N ILE A 9 29.13 -39.04 -16.60
CA ILE A 9 29.95 -38.19 -15.73
C ILE A 9 29.41 -36.75 -15.73
N ARG A 10 28.99 -36.23 -16.90
CA ARG A 10 28.40 -34.89 -17.03
C ARG A 10 27.06 -34.78 -16.29
N GLY A 11 26.19 -35.78 -16.38
CA GLY A 11 24.92 -35.82 -15.65
C GLY A 11 25.11 -35.81 -14.12
N GLN A 12 25.97 -36.69 -13.61
CA GLN A 12 26.29 -36.75 -12.17
C GLN A 12 26.91 -35.43 -11.66
N SER A 13 27.71 -34.75 -12.49
CA SER A 13 28.29 -33.45 -12.15
C SER A 13 27.23 -32.33 -12.05
N GLN A 14 26.15 -32.39 -12.84
CA GLN A 14 25.08 -31.38 -12.77
C GLN A 14 24.17 -31.58 -11.57
N GLU A 15 23.78 -32.82 -11.24
CA GLU A 15 22.97 -33.08 -10.03
C GLU A 15 23.68 -32.63 -8.76
N THR A 16 24.97 -32.94 -8.66
CA THR A 16 25.80 -32.52 -7.52
C THR A 16 25.96 -31.00 -7.46
N LEU A 17 26.05 -30.32 -8.61
CA LEU A 17 26.04 -28.86 -8.69
C LEU A 17 24.72 -28.28 -8.20
N ILE A 18 23.58 -28.77 -8.71
CA ILE A 18 22.24 -28.32 -8.30
C ILE A 18 22.08 -28.49 -6.80
N LYS A 19 22.45 -29.65 -6.24
CA LYS A 19 22.37 -29.93 -4.80
C LYS A 19 23.20 -28.95 -3.96
N ARG A 20 24.39 -28.55 -4.42
CA ARG A 20 25.22 -27.54 -3.72
C ARG A 20 24.55 -26.16 -3.75
N TYR A 21 24.02 -25.75 -4.89
CA TYR A 21 23.32 -24.47 -5.01
C TYR A 21 22.05 -24.45 -4.16
N THR A 22 21.21 -25.48 -4.20
CA THR A 22 20.00 -25.54 -3.36
C THR A 22 20.32 -25.46 -1.88
N GLN A 23 21.39 -26.12 -1.42
CA GLN A 23 21.87 -26.03 -0.05
C GLN A 23 22.37 -24.61 0.30
N GLN A 24 23.09 -23.95 -0.62
CA GLN A 24 23.54 -22.57 -0.44
C GLN A 24 22.37 -21.59 -0.38
N LEU A 25 21.39 -21.71 -1.28
CA LEU A 25 20.18 -20.89 -1.27
C LEU A 25 19.39 -21.09 0.03
N ALA A 26 19.18 -22.34 0.46
CA ALA A 26 18.50 -22.62 1.74
C ALA A 26 19.23 -22.00 2.94
N THR A 27 20.56 -22.05 2.93
CA THR A 27 21.40 -21.43 3.98
C THR A 27 21.28 -19.90 3.97
N ILE A 28 21.23 -19.26 2.80
CA ILE A 28 21.05 -17.81 2.69
C ILE A 28 19.63 -17.42 3.13
N THR A 29 18.60 -18.14 2.65
CA THR A 29 17.19 -17.89 2.99
C THR A 29 16.92 -18.02 4.48
N SER A 30 17.47 -19.04 5.14
CA SER A 30 17.36 -19.18 6.60
C SER A 30 18.05 -18.04 7.35
N LYS A 31 19.23 -17.57 6.90
CA LYS A 31 19.89 -16.38 7.48
C LYS A 31 19.07 -15.10 7.28
N ILE A 32 18.46 -14.92 6.11
CA ILE A 32 17.55 -13.80 5.84
C ILE A 32 16.38 -13.85 6.82
N HIS A 33 15.75 -15.01 6.98
CA HIS A 33 14.63 -15.17 7.91
C HIS A 33 15.01 -14.88 9.36
N GLN A 34 16.17 -15.35 9.81
CA GLN A 34 16.69 -15.05 11.15
C GLN A 34 16.91 -13.54 11.36
N LEU A 35 17.46 -12.84 10.36
CA LEU A 35 17.66 -11.39 10.41
C LEU A 35 16.33 -10.63 10.39
N ASP A 36 15.36 -11.05 9.58
CA ASP A 36 14.01 -10.46 9.55
C ASP A 36 13.30 -10.61 10.89
N VAL A 37 13.37 -11.79 11.53
CA VAL A 37 12.80 -12.00 12.86
C VAL A 37 13.50 -11.13 13.92
N ALA A 38 14.83 -11.02 13.84
CA ALA A 38 15.60 -10.17 14.75
C ALA A 38 15.26 -8.68 14.58
N LEU A 39 15.03 -8.22 13.34
CA LEU A 39 14.56 -6.86 13.05
C LEU A 39 13.15 -6.64 13.61
N LYS A 40 12.19 -7.52 13.32
CA LYS A 40 10.82 -7.43 13.85
C LYS A 40 10.78 -7.37 15.37
N LYS A 41 11.61 -8.17 16.05
CA LYS A 41 11.72 -8.13 17.51
C LYS A 41 12.23 -6.77 18.00
N LYS A 42 13.23 -6.18 17.34
CA LYS A 42 13.74 -4.84 17.67
C LYS A 42 12.68 -3.76 17.46
N ASP A 43 11.93 -3.82 16.36
CA ASP A 43 10.87 -2.85 16.08
C ASP A 43 9.71 -2.94 17.09
N ALA A 44 9.32 -4.17 17.46
CA ALA A 44 8.32 -4.39 18.50
C ALA A 44 8.78 -3.90 19.88
N THR A 45 10.08 -4.03 20.21
CA THR A 45 10.61 -3.44 21.45
C THR A 45 10.70 -1.92 21.37
N ARG A 46 11.03 -1.35 20.20
CA ARG A 46 11.13 0.10 19.98
C ARG A 46 9.80 0.79 20.24
N SER A 47 8.70 0.27 19.70
CA SER A 47 7.36 0.87 19.88
C SER A 47 6.92 0.84 21.35
N LYS A 48 7.15 -0.28 22.05
CA LYS A 48 6.90 -0.38 23.50
C LYS A 48 7.73 0.62 24.29
N TRP A 49 9.01 0.72 23.98
CA TRP A 49 9.93 1.63 24.67
C TRP A 49 9.60 3.10 24.40
N GLN A 50 9.15 3.44 23.20
CA GLN A 50 8.65 4.79 22.87
C GLN A 50 7.43 5.18 23.70
N GLY A 51 6.47 4.25 23.87
CA GLY A 51 5.30 4.44 24.73
C GLY A 51 5.68 4.63 26.19
N TYR A 52 6.50 3.71 26.74
CA TYR A 52 7.00 3.83 28.11
C TYR A 52 7.80 5.12 28.32
N MET A 53 8.70 5.50 27.42
CA MET A 53 9.46 6.75 27.52
C MET A 53 8.58 8.00 27.51
N ASN A 54 7.50 8.01 26.72
CA ASN A 54 6.56 9.14 26.73
C ASN A 54 5.83 9.23 28.07
N LEU A 55 5.29 8.12 28.56
CA LEU A 55 4.54 8.06 29.83
C LEU A 55 5.41 8.43 31.04
N TYR A 56 6.58 7.78 31.18
CA TYR A 56 7.49 8.04 32.28
C TYR A 56 8.17 9.41 32.14
N GLY A 57 8.48 9.83 30.92
CA GLY A 57 9.09 11.12 30.64
C GLY A 57 8.19 12.30 31.01
N SER A 58 6.91 12.26 30.63
CA SER A 58 5.95 13.32 31.00
C SER A 58 5.69 13.36 32.50
N SER A 59 5.55 12.19 33.14
CA SER A 59 5.37 12.08 34.59
C SER A 59 6.57 12.65 35.37
N ALA A 60 7.80 12.27 34.98
CA ALA A 60 9.03 12.78 35.61
C ALA A 60 9.19 14.29 35.43
N LEU A 61 8.87 14.83 34.25
CA LEU A 61 8.88 16.28 33.99
C LEU A 61 7.88 17.03 34.88
N ALA A 62 6.68 16.48 35.09
CA ALA A 62 5.67 17.08 35.97
C ALA A 62 6.13 17.12 37.44
N VAL A 63 6.71 16.03 37.94
CA VAL A 63 7.25 15.98 39.31
C VAL A 63 8.45 16.93 39.46
N PHE A 64 9.34 16.98 38.49
CA PHE A 64 10.52 17.85 38.51
C PHE A 64 10.15 19.34 38.47
N THR A 65 9.15 19.70 37.67
CA THR A 65 8.62 21.07 37.60
C THR A 65 7.89 21.46 38.90
N ALA A 66 7.11 20.56 39.50
CA ALA A 66 6.47 20.80 40.80
C ALA A 66 7.49 20.97 41.94
N ALA A 67 8.55 20.15 41.98
CA ALA A 67 9.59 20.24 43.00
C ALA A 67 10.44 21.51 42.87
N SER A 68 10.75 21.93 41.65
CA SER A 68 11.50 23.18 41.40
C SER A 68 10.69 24.42 41.78
N TYR A 69 9.37 24.41 41.59
CA TYR A 69 8.47 25.46 42.06
C TYR A 69 8.48 25.65 43.58
N LEU A 70 8.61 24.56 44.36
CA LEU A 70 8.67 24.63 45.82
C LEU A 70 10.03 25.13 46.35
N ARG A 71 11.09 25.02 45.55
CA ARG A 71 12.47 25.26 46.01
C ARG A 71 13.03 26.62 45.60
N LEU A 72 12.59 27.16 44.46
CA LEU A 72 13.02 28.47 43.96
C LEU A 72 11.83 29.44 43.97
N SER A 73 12.01 30.62 44.56
CA SER A 73 10.97 31.66 44.67
C SER A 73 10.98 32.64 43.48
N ASP A 74 12.09 32.72 42.74
CA ASP A 74 12.24 33.64 41.61
C ASP A 74 11.69 33.03 40.30
N LYS A 75 10.74 33.75 39.69
CA LYS A 75 9.98 33.34 38.51
C LYS A 75 10.85 33.17 37.26
N HIS A 76 11.92 33.97 37.11
CA HIS A 76 12.77 33.90 35.91
C HIS A 76 13.59 32.61 35.86
N PHE A 77 14.13 32.17 37.01
CA PHE A 77 14.86 30.92 37.10
C PHE A 77 13.96 29.70 36.90
N ILE A 78 12.72 29.74 37.38
CA ILE A 78 11.74 28.67 37.15
C ILE A 78 11.45 28.50 35.65
N LEU A 79 11.21 29.59 34.93
CA LEU A 79 10.96 29.54 33.49
C LEU A 79 12.15 29.00 32.70
N ALA A 80 13.37 29.43 33.05
CA ALA A 80 14.60 28.94 32.40
C ALA A 80 14.79 27.42 32.61
N ILE A 81 14.55 26.92 33.82
CA ILE A 81 14.67 25.49 34.15
C ILE A 81 13.60 24.67 33.43
N LEU A 82 12.36 25.16 33.35
CA LEU A 82 11.28 24.49 32.62
C LEU A 82 11.68 24.31 31.15
N VAL A 83 12.06 25.40 30.48
CA VAL A 83 12.48 25.35 29.07
C VAL A 83 13.68 24.43 28.87
N ALA A 84 14.69 24.51 29.74
CA ALA A 84 15.86 23.65 29.68
C ALA A 84 15.52 22.17 29.86
N SER A 85 14.62 21.83 30.79
CA SER A 85 14.20 20.44 31.04
C SER A 85 13.42 19.83 29.87
N VAL A 86 12.54 20.61 29.23
CA VAL A 86 11.80 20.18 28.04
C VAL A 86 12.76 20.01 26.86
N ALA A 87 13.67 20.96 26.63
CA ALA A 87 14.67 20.87 25.58
C ALA A 87 15.59 19.65 25.77
N ALA A 88 16.07 19.40 27.00
CA ALA A 88 16.88 18.24 27.32
C ALA A 88 16.15 16.92 27.06
N PHE A 89 14.86 16.83 27.41
CA PHE A 89 14.04 15.65 27.14
C PHE A 89 13.87 15.39 25.65
N VAL A 90 13.59 16.43 24.85
CA VAL A 90 13.47 16.31 23.38
C VAL A 90 14.78 15.88 22.75
N LEU A 91 15.91 16.46 23.18
CA LEU A 91 17.25 16.09 22.70
C LEU A 91 17.60 14.63 23.06
N LEU A 92 17.30 14.19 24.28
CA LEU A 92 17.51 12.81 24.71
C LEU A 92 16.67 11.84 23.86
N LYS A 93 15.40 12.16 23.60
CA LYS A 93 14.56 11.34 22.72
C LYS A 93 15.09 11.29 21.29
N TRP A 94 15.52 12.43 20.76
CA TRP A 94 16.05 12.52 19.40
C TRP A 94 17.31 11.69 19.24
N THR A 95 18.28 11.83 20.15
CA THR A 95 19.54 11.09 20.13
C THR A 95 19.32 9.57 20.23
N LEU A 96 18.46 9.11 21.15
CA LEU A 96 18.12 7.71 21.27
C LEU A 96 17.45 7.16 20.02
N ASN A 97 16.44 7.88 19.50
CA ASN A 97 15.74 7.46 18.29
C ASN A 97 16.70 7.37 17.09
N LYS A 98 17.61 8.35 16.95
CA LYS A 98 18.62 8.36 15.90
C LYS A 98 19.60 7.20 16.03
N TRP A 99 20.03 6.88 17.25
CA TRP A 99 20.91 5.73 17.52
C TRP A 99 20.23 4.40 17.18
N PHE A 100 18.97 4.22 17.57
CA PHE A 100 18.20 3.03 17.23
C PHE A 100 17.99 2.89 15.72
N GLU A 101 17.66 3.97 15.02
CA GLU A 101 17.54 3.99 13.56
C GLU A 101 18.86 3.62 12.88
N TYR A 102 19.96 4.21 13.33
CA TYR A 102 21.29 3.91 12.79
C TYR A 102 21.68 2.44 12.99
N SER A 103 21.35 1.86 14.15
CA SER A 103 21.55 0.44 14.44
C SER A 103 20.68 -0.47 13.56
N ALA A 104 19.41 -0.09 13.35
CA ALA A 104 18.50 -0.81 12.47
C ALA A 104 18.99 -0.78 11.00
N GLN A 105 19.40 0.39 10.51
CA GLN A 105 19.95 0.57 9.16
C GLN A 105 21.14 -0.35 8.88
N ARG A 106 22.03 -0.55 9.87
CA ARG A 106 23.16 -1.51 9.70
C ARG A 106 22.68 -2.94 9.47
N THR A 107 21.57 -3.33 10.08
CA THR A 107 21.01 -4.68 9.93
C THR A 107 20.24 -4.81 8.61
N VAL A 108 19.47 -3.79 8.23
CA VAL A 108 18.79 -3.71 6.93
C VAL A 108 19.79 -3.84 5.78
N ARG A 109 20.88 -3.07 5.79
CA ARG A 109 21.93 -3.17 4.75
C ARG A 109 22.56 -4.57 4.64
N LYS A 110 22.75 -5.26 5.76
CA LYS A 110 23.26 -6.65 5.75
C LYS A 110 22.25 -7.58 5.09
N LEU A 111 20.99 -7.41 5.41
CA LEU A 111 19.89 -8.20 4.86
C LEU A 111 19.71 -7.93 3.35
N ASP A 112 19.83 -6.68 2.91
CA ASP A 112 19.85 -6.34 1.47
C ASP A 112 21.02 -7.00 0.76
N LYS A 113 22.21 -7.00 1.36
CA LYS A 113 23.38 -7.71 0.82
C LYS A 113 23.15 -9.21 0.70
N LEU A 114 22.51 -9.84 1.69
CA LEU A 114 22.16 -11.26 1.62
C LEU A 114 21.10 -11.55 0.54
N ARG A 115 20.13 -10.65 0.34
CA ARG A 115 19.13 -10.78 -0.73
C ARG A 115 19.76 -10.64 -2.11
N ALA A 116 20.70 -9.70 -2.28
CA ALA A 116 21.49 -9.57 -3.49
C ALA A 116 22.31 -10.84 -3.76
N GLU A 117 23.03 -11.36 -2.75
CA GLU A 117 23.78 -12.63 -2.88
C GLU A 117 22.86 -13.80 -3.25
N HIS A 118 21.64 -13.86 -2.68
CA HIS A 118 20.65 -14.86 -3.04
C HIS A 118 20.25 -14.76 -4.52
N GLN A 119 19.99 -13.55 -5.02
CA GLN A 119 19.65 -13.31 -6.44
C GLN A 119 20.81 -13.68 -7.37
N ASP A 120 22.04 -13.25 -7.04
CA ASP A 120 23.24 -13.56 -7.82
C ASP A 120 23.47 -15.08 -7.92
N LYS A 121 23.26 -15.81 -6.82
CA LYS A 121 23.38 -17.29 -6.80
C LYS A 121 22.30 -17.96 -7.63
N LEU A 122 21.07 -17.45 -7.57
CA LEU A 122 19.97 -17.96 -8.38
C LEU A 122 20.23 -17.73 -9.88
N GLU A 123 20.71 -16.55 -10.25
CA GLU A 123 21.05 -16.23 -11.63
C GLU A 123 22.24 -17.07 -12.13
N ALA A 124 23.28 -17.22 -11.31
CA ALA A 124 24.41 -18.09 -11.62
C ALA A 124 24.00 -19.57 -11.79
N LEU A 125 22.96 -20.02 -11.07
CA LEU A 125 22.37 -21.34 -11.27
C LEU A 125 21.62 -21.40 -12.61
N LYS A 126 20.73 -20.44 -12.89
CA LYS A 126 19.96 -20.35 -14.15
C LYS A 126 20.87 -20.32 -15.38
N GLN A 127 21.99 -19.61 -15.32
CA GLN A 127 22.96 -19.54 -16.41
C GLN A 127 23.64 -20.90 -16.64
N LYS A 128 24.09 -21.57 -15.56
CA LYS A 128 24.75 -22.89 -15.66
C LYS A 128 23.83 -24.03 -16.08
N THR A 129 22.54 -23.93 -15.76
CA THR A 129 21.53 -24.92 -16.17
C THR A 129 20.91 -24.62 -17.52
N HIS A 130 21.39 -23.60 -18.24
CA HIS A 130 20.81 -23.17 -19.52
C HIS A 130 19.30 -22.91 -19.41
N PHE A 131 18.87 -22.37 -18.26
CA PHE A 131 17.47 -22.13 -17.97
C PHE A 131 16.88 -21.11 -18.95
N TYR A 132 17.57 -19.99 -19.21
CA TYR A 132 17.06 -18.95 -20.10
C TYR A 132 16.86 -19.44 -21.54
N SER A 133 17.83 -20.17 -22.09
CA SER A 133 17.72 -20.70 -23.45
C SER A 133 16.64 -21.77 -23.58
N THR A 134 16.49 -22.62 -22.57
CA THR A 134 15.46 -23.66 -22.57
C THR A 134 14.09 -23.05 -22.33
N ASN A 135 13.98 -22.08 -21.43
CA ASN A 135 12.73 -21.38 -21.12
C ASN A 135 12.27 -20.54 -22.32
N SER A 136 13.16 -19.82 -23.01
CA SER A 136 12.79 -19.08 -24.23
C SER A 136 12.34 -20.02 -25.35
N LEU A 137 12.97 -21.20 -25.46
CA LEU A 137 12.56 -22.23 -26.42
C LEU A 137 11.17 -22.77 -26.09
N ILE A 138 10.96 -23.19 -24.84
CA ILE A 138 9.66 -23.66 -24.35
C ILE A 138 8.62 -22.57 -24.55
N GLN A 139 8.89 -21.32 -24.20
CA GLN A 139 7.95 -20.22 -24.35
C GLN A 139 7.58 -19.98 -25.81
N ARG A 140 8.56 -19.97 -26.72
CA ARG A 140 8.31 -19.82 -28.16
C ARG A 140 7.43 -20.95 -28.71
N PHE A 141 7.67 -22.20 -28.29
CA PHE A 141 6.92 -23.36 -28.82
C PHE A 141 5.64 -23.68 -28.04
N SER A 142 5.53 -23.29 -26.78
CA SER A 142 4.36 -23.50 -25.92
C SER A 142 3.33 -22.40 -26.10
N SER A 143 3.75 -21.18 -26.42
CA SER A 143 2.84 -20.06 -26.68
C SER A 143 2.44 -19.96 -28.16
N GLY A 144 3.12 -20.64 -29.07
CA GLY A 144 2.92 -20.44 -30.51
C GLY A 144 3.48 -19.10 -31.00
N GLU A 145 3.97 -19.05 -32.23
CA GLU A 145 4.78 -17.94 -32.75
C GLU A 145 4.07 -16.56 -32.67
N HIS A 146 2.74 -16.53 -32.74
CA HIS A 146 1.98 -15.29 -32.63
C HIS A 146 1.63 -14.87 -31.19
N GLN A 147 1.40 -15.80 -30.27
CA GLN A 147 0.88 -15.47 -28.94
C GLN A 147 1.97 -14.93 -27.98
N ALA A 148 3.24 -15.27 -28.20
CA ALA A 148 4.35 -14.71 -27.43
C ALA A 148 4.68 -13.27 -27.85
N GLU A 149 4.64 -12.97 -29.16
CA GLU A 149 4.79 -11.60 -29.67
C GLU A 149 3.59 -10.74 -29.27
N ASP A 150 2.37 -11.30 -29.35
CA ASP A 150 1.17 -10.62 -28.86
C ASP A 150 1.23 -10.39 -27.35
N ALA A 151 1.68 -11.35 -26.53
CA ALA A 151 1.78 -11.16 -25.08
C ALA A 151 2.87 -10.14 -24.67
N VAL A 152 4.01 -10.12 -25.37
CA VAL A 152 5.06 -9.11 -25.12
C VAL A 152 4.59 -7.74 -25.58
N THR A 153 3.89 -7.66 -26.70
CA THR A 153 3.33 -6.39 -27.22
C THR A 153 2.22 -5.87 -26.30
N LEU A 154 1.33 -6.75 -25.83
CA LEU A 154 0.29 -6.41 -24.86
C LEU A 154 0.89 -5.97 -23.52
N MET A 155 1.98 -6.60 -23.05
CA MET A 155 2.67 -6.16 -21.85
C MET A 155 3.40 -4.82 -22.04
N ASP A 156 4.06 -4.59 -23.18
CA ASP A 156 4.70 -3.30 -23.45
C ASP A 156 3.66 -2.18 -23.56
N GLU A 157 2.50 -2.47 -24.15
CA GLU A 157 1.39 -1.53 -24.26
C GLU A 157 0.70 -1.27 -22.92
N GLU A 158 0.47 -2.30 -22.10
CA GLU A 158 -0.08 -2.14 -20.75
C GLU A 158 0.88 -1.35 -19.86
N VAL A 159 2.18 -1.66 -19.91
CA VAL A 159 3.21 -0.94 -19.17
C VAL A 159 3.30 0.52 -19.64
N ARG A 160 3.24 0.79 -20.94
CA ARG A 160 3.21 2.16 -21.50
C ARG A 160 1.97 2.92 -21.02
N SER A 161 0.80 2.30 -21.07
CA SER A 161 -0.45 2.90 -20.59
C SER A 161 -0.39 3.27 -19.11
N LYS A 162 0.20 2.41 -18.27
CA LYS A 162 0.40 2.68 -16.83
C LYS A 162 1.40 3.80 -16.58
N HIS A 163 2.47 3.89 -17.38
CA HIS A 163 3.41 5.01 -17.29
C HIS A 163 2.75 6.33 -17.70
N GLU A 164 1.89 6.33 -18.72
CA GLU A 164 1.11 7.50 -19.12
C GLU A 164 0.14 7.94 -18.02
N GLU A 165 -0.60 6.99 -17.43
CA GLU A 165 -1.52 7.22 -16.32
C GLU A 165 -0.82 7.84 -15.11
N LEU A 166 0.34 7.29 -14.71
CA LEU A 166 1.16 7.85 -13.64
C LEU A 166 1.65 9.26 -13.97
N SER A 167 2.08 9.52 -15.21
CA SER A 167 2.53 10.85 -15.63
C SER A 167 1.40 11.89 -15.61
N LYS A 168 0.17 11.47 -15.92
CA LYS A 168 -1.03 12.31 -15.85
C LYS A 168 -1.38 12.66 -14.41
N LEU A 169 -1.37 11.67 -13.52
CA LEU A 169 -1.59 11.87 -12.09
C LEU A 169 -0.54 12.80 -11.46
N GLN A 170 0.72 12.67 -11.88
CA GLN A 170 1.79 13.57 -11.45
C GLN A 170 1.54 15.02 -11.87
N ARG A 171 1.13 15.25 -13.13
CA ARG A 171 0.75 16.58 -13.62
C ARG A 171 -0.46 17.17 -12.88
N GLU A 172 -1.44 16.34 -12.56
CA GLU A 172 -2.63 16.76 -11.80
C GLU A 172 -2.26 17.18 -10.36
N LEU A 173 -1.34 16.44 -9.72
CA LEU A 173 -0.80 16.79 -8.40
C LEU A 173 -0.03 18.13 -8.42
N GLU A 174 0.78 18.37 -9.46
CA GLU A 174 1.47 19.66 -9.63
C GLU A 174 0.48 20.81 -9.85
N GLY A 175 -0.63 20.58 -10.56
CA GLY A 175 -1.73 21.54 -10.71
C GLY A 175 -2.46 21.84 -9.39
N PHE A 176 -2.66 20.85 -8.52
CA PHE A 176 -3.22 21.10 -7.18
C PHE A 176 -2.25 21.83 -6.25
N LYS A 177 -0.94 21.70 -6.47
CA LYS A 177 0.09 22.37 -5.68
C LYS A 177 0.19 23.87 -6.02
N SER A 178 -0.15 24.27 -7.24
CA SER A 178 -0.17 25.69 -7.65
C SER A 178 -1.47 26.42 -7.30
N HIS A 179 -2.59 25.71 -7.10
CA HIS A 179 -3.84 26.26 -6.59
C HIS A 179 -3.86 26.29 -5.04
N GLU A 180 -3.12 27.24 -4.47
CA GLU A 180 -3.16 27.48 -3.03
C GLU A 180 -4.38 28.37 -2.68
N ASN A 181 -5.26 27.83 -1.84
CA ASN A 181 -6.30 28.52 -1.06
C ASN A 181 -7.66 28.84 -1.73
N THR A 182 -8.51 27.81 -1.92
CA THR A 182 -9.99 27.95 -1.99
C THR A 182 -10.63 26.66 -1.51
N GLN A 183 -11.74 26.74 -0.76
CA GLN A 183 -12.43 25.59 -0.12
C GLN A 183 -12.83 24.48 -1.12
N GLU A 184 -13.08 24.86 -2.38
CA GLU A 184 -13.40 23.94 -3.49
C GLU A 184 -12.20 23.06 -3.91
N SER A 185 -10.97 23.55 -3.76
CA SER A 185 -9.74 22.80 -4.05
C SER A 185 -9.50 21.63 -3.09
N GLN A 186 -10.05 21.68 -1.87
CA GLN A 186 -9.89 20.60 -0.89
C GLN A 186 -10.75 19.40 -1.25
N VAL A 187 -12.01 19.63 -1.66
CA VAL A 187 -12.92 18.58 -2.11
C VAL A 187 -12.40 17.90 -3.39
N GLN A 188 -11.78 18.67 -4.29
CA GLN A 188 -11.15 18.11 -5.50
C GLN A 188 -9.91 17.28 -5.18
N ARG A 189 -9.09 17.69 -4.20
CA ARG A 189 -7.94 16.89 -3.74
C ARG A 189 -8.37 15.56 -3.11
N GLU A 190 -9.40 15.56 -2.27
CA GLU A 190 -9.93 14.32 -1.65
C GLU A 190 -10.42 13.32 -2.70
N LYS A 191 -11.19 13.79 -3.71
CA LYS A 191 -11.62 12.96 -4.84
C LYS A 191 -10.46 12.44 -5.69
N TRP A 192 -9.41 13.24 -5.87
CA TRP A 192 -8.19 12.81 -6.55
C TRP A 192 -7.43 11.74 -5.74
N PHE A 193 -7.31 11.91 -4.42
CA PHE A 193 -6.68 10.93 -3.54
C PHE A 193 -7.41 9.57 -3.58
N ASP A 194 -8.74 9.58 -3.56
CA ASP A 194 -9.55 8.36 -3.67
C ASP A 194 -9.32 7.66 -5.02
N LYS A 195 -9.23 8.44 -6.12
CA LYS A 195 -8.93 7.88 -7.45
C LYS A 195 -7.55 7.25 -7.54
N VAL A 196 -6.54 7.86 -6.92
CA VAL A 196 -5.17 7.31 -6.87
C VAL A 196 -5.12 6.06 -6.00
N LEU A 197 -5.84 6.03 -4.88
CA LEU A 197 -5.95 4.86 -4.02
C LEU A 197 -6.60 3.69 -4.76
N ASP A 198 -7.63 3.94 -5.56
CA ASP A 198 -8.31 2.92 -6.37
C ASP A 198 -7.35 2.28 -7.39
N VAL A 199 -6.59 3.11 -8.13
CA VAL A 199 -5.60 2.64 -9.12
C VAL A 199 -4.43 1.89 -8.46
N ILE A 200 -3.92 2.35 -7.32
CA ILE A 200 -2.82 1.68 -6.58
C ILE A 200 -3.29 0.37 -5.96
N SER A 201 -4.56 0.29 -5.55
CA SER A 201 -5.16 -0.94 -5.03
C SER A 201 -5.46 -1.99 -6.11
N GLY A 202 -5.22 -1.66 -7.39
CA GLY A 202 -5.47 -2.56 -8.52
C GLY A 202 -6.95 -2.65 -8.91
N GLY A 203 -7.74 -1.62 -8.59
CA GLY A 203 -9.16 -1.59 -8.88
C GLY A 203 -9.44 -1.30 -10.35
N ASP A 204 -9.70 -2.34 -11.14
CA ASP A 204 -10.75 -2.27 -12.16
C ASP A 204 -11.84 -3.26 -11.78
N LEU A 205 -12.75 -2.78 -10.94
CA LEU A 205 -14.01 -3.45 -10.67
C LEU A 205 -15.10 -2.37 -10.77
N LYS A 206 -15.56 -2.14 -12.00
CA LYS A 206 -16.90 -1.58 -12.29
C LYS A 206 -18.07 -2.36 -11.62
N LEU A 207 -17.80 -3.24 -10.65
CA LEU A 207 -18.75 -3.87 -9.74
C LEU A 207 -19.36 -2.89 -8.73
N ASN A 208 -18.66 -1.82 -8.34
CA ASN A 208 -19.15 -0.89 -7.32
C ASN A 208 -20.34 -0.03 -7.79
N SER A 209 -20.56 0.13 -9.10
CA SER A 209 -21.78 0.79 -9.61
C SER A 209 -23.01 -0.12 -9.61
N GLN A 210 -22.82 -1.44 -9.54
CA GLN A 210 -23.93 -2.40 -9.62
C GLN A 210 -24.42 -2.86 -8.25
N MET A 211 -23.60 -2.80 -7.20
CA MET A 211 -23.97 -3.26 -5.85
C MET A 211 -24.45 -2.09 -4.98
N LYS A 212 -25.76 -1.95 -4.79
CA LYS A 212 -26.35 -0.96 -3.87
C LYS A 212 -26.77 -1.62 -2.55
N PRO A 213 -26.37 -1.08 -1.39
CA PRO A 213 -26.81 -1.63 -0.11
C PRO A 213 -28.32 -1.44 0.06
N ILE A 214 -29.03 -2.50 0.48
CA ILE A 214 -30.47 -2.43 0.74
C ILE A 214 -30.66 -1.99 2.18
N VAL A 215 -31.07 -0.74 2.36
CA VAL A 215 -31.43 -0.19 3.66
C VAL A 215 -32.95 -0.27 3.80
N CYS A 216 -33.43 -0.84 4.89
CA CYS A 216 -34.86 -0.92 5.16
C CYS A 216 -35.44 0.48 5.41
N SER A 217 -36.49 0.85 4.68
CA SER A 217 -37.14 2.17 4.81
C SER A 217 -37.90 2.33 6.14
N GLU A 218 -38.39 1.23 6.70
CA GLU A 218 -39.17 1.22 7.95
C GLU A 218 -38.28 1.30 9.20
N CYS A 219 -37.22 0.51 9.29
CA CYS A 219 -36.39 0.42 10.49
C CYS A 219 -35.02 1.10 10.37
N GLY A 220 -34.63 1.53 9.18
CA GLY A 220 -33.35 2.19 8.91
C GLY A 220 -32.10 1.32 9.13
N LYS A 221 -32.26 0.02 9.44
CA LYS A 221 -31.14 -0.89 9.71
C LYS A 221 -30.71 -1.59 8.42
N HIS A 222 -29.39 -1.71 8.24
CA HIS A 222 -28.76 -2.44 7.16
C HIS A 222 -28.40 -3.86 7.62
N ALA A 223 -28.97 -4.88 6.97
CA ALA A 223 -28.73 -6.28 7.32
C ALA A 223 -27.52 -6.91 6.60
N GLY A 224 -26.70 -6.11 5.92
CA GLY A 224 -25.57 -6.62 5.12
C GLY A 224 -25.95 -7.15 3.74
N SER A 225 -27.17 -6.90 3.28
CA SER A 225 -27.70 -7.34 1.98
C SER A 225 -27.54 -6.27 0.91
N TYR A 226 -27.11 -6.67 -0.30
CA TYR A 226 -26.87 -5.78 -1.43
C TYR A 226 -27.74 -6.19 -2.62
N SER A 227 -28.29 -5.21 -3.34
CA SER A 227 -28.92 -5.42 -4.64
C SER A 227 -27.88 -5.27 -5.74
N ILE A 228 -27.91 -6.19 -6.70
CA ILE A 228 -27.08 -6.14 -7.90
C ILE A 228 -27.97 -5.64 -9.05
N GLY A 229 -27.53 -4.63 -9.80
CA GLY A 229 -28.26 -4.13 -10.96
C GLY A 229 -28.52 -5.26 -11.98
N GLY A 230 -29.79 -5.46 -12.35
CA GLY A 230 -30.21 -6.44 -13.36
C GLY A 230 -30.77 -7.76 -12.84
N THR A 231 -30.84 -7.98 -11.52
CA THR A 231 -31.50 -9.17 -10.94
C THR A 231 -32.78 -8.82 -10.18
N GLN A 232 -33.82 -9.61 -10.39
CA GLN A 232 -35.06 -9.54 -9.61
C GLN A 232 -34.77 -10.05 -8.20
N LEU A 233 -34.89 -9.17 -7.21
CA LEU A 233 -34.64 -9.52 -5.81
C LEU A 233 -35.87 -9.20 -4.98
N HIS A 234 -36.43 -10.23 -4.36
CA HIS A 234 -37.45 -10.10 -3.32
C HIS A 234 -36.73 -10.14 -1.97
N TYR A 235 -36.59 -8.99 -1.33
CA TYR A 235 -35.93 -8.86 -0.04
C TYR A 235 -36.95 -8.65 1.08
N VAL A 236 -36.84 -9.43 2.15
CA VAL A 236 -37.64 -9.24 3.37
C VAL A 236 -36.72 -8.90 4.53
N CYS A 237 -36.93 -7.74 5.16
CA CYS A 237 -36.12 -7.28 6.27
C CYS A 237 -36.26 -8.21 7.49
N PRO A 238 -35.17 -8.75 8.05
CA PRO A 238 -35.23 -9.66 9.19
C PRO A 238 -35.60 -8.98 10.51
N PHE A 239 -35.55 -7.64 10.57
CA PHE A 239 -35.82 -6.88 11.80
C PHE A 239 -37.27 -6.39 11.93
N CYS A 240 -37.95 -6.12 10.82
CA CYS A 240 -39.33 -5.60 10.84
C CYS A 240 -40.28 -6.24 9.81
N GLY A 241 -39.78 -7.10 8.92
CA GLY A 241 -40.61 -7.79 7.91
C GLY A 241 -40.98 -6.95 6.68
N TRP A 242 -40.40 -5.75 6.52
CA TRP A 242 -40.61 -4.91 5.33
C TRP A 242 -40.12 -5.61 4.06
N LYS A 243 -40.90 -5.49 2.97
CA LYS A 243 -40.64 -6.15 1.68
C LYS A 243 -40.18 -5.15 0.65
N PHE A 244 -39.17 -5.52 -0.12
CA PHE A 244 -38.62 -4.76 -1.23
C PHE A 244 -38.55 -5.63 -2.47
N ASP A 245 -39.22 -5.18 -3.52
CA ASP A 245 -39.25 -5.85 -4.82
C ASP A 245 -38.75 -4.86 -5.88
N THR A 246 -37.76 -5.26 -6.69
CA THR A 246 -37.30 -4.47 -7.84
C THR A 246 -38.25 -4.65 -9.02
N PRO A 247 -38.82 -3.56 -9.61
CA PRO A 247 -39.70 -3.68 -10.77
C PRO A 247 -38.93 -4.21 -12.00
N ASP A 248 -39.64 -4.95 -12.84
CA ASP A 248 -39.11 -5.63 -14.02
C ASP A 248 -38.33 -4.68 -14.94
N GLY A 249 -37.14 -5.12 -15.34
CA GLY A 249 -36.33 -4.42 -16.32
C GLY A 249 -36.91 -4.60 -17.71
N ASP A 250 -37.52 -3.54 -18.25
CA ASP A 250 -37.60 -3.34 -19.69
C ASP A 250 -36.58 -2.26 -20.10
N SER A 251 -35.70 -2.69 -20.99
CA SER A 251 -34.70 -1.91 -21.71
C SER A 251 -35.31 -0.71 -22.44
N HIS A 252 -34.62 0.43 -22.45
CA HIS A 252 -34.32 1.15 -23.70
C HIS A 252 -33.30 2.27 -23.45
N ASP A 253 -32.17 2.18 -24.16
CA ASP A 253 -31.33 3.32 -24.49
C ASP A 253 -32.18 4.39 -25.21
N ASN A 254 -32.02 5.65 -24.84
CA ASN A 254 -32.02 6.77 -25.80
C ASN A 254 -31.48 8.05 -25.18
N GLU A 255 -30.67 8.71 -26.00
CA GLU A 255 -30.15 10.07 -25.88
C GLU A 255 -31.24 11.11 -25.60
N GLU A 256 -30.77 12.24 -25.04
CA GLU A 256 -30.92 13.59 -25.59
C GLU A 256 -31.36 14.65 -24.56
N SER A 257 -30.67 15.77 -24.69
CA SER A 257 -30.77 17.07 -24.02
C SER A 257 -32.14 17.50 -23.49
N LYS A 258 -32.10 18.30 -22.42
CA LYS A 258 -32.77 19.62 -22.42
C LYS A 258 -32.23 20.56 -21.37
N ASP A 259 -31.69 21.67 -21.86
CA ASP A 259 -31.63 22.96 -21.19
C ASP A 259 -33.03 23.50 -20.84
N GLU A 260 -33.01 24.43 -19.89
CA GLU A 260 -34.00 25.50 -19.64
C GLU A 260 -35.29 25.24 -18.82
N LEU A 261 -35.24 25.82 -17.61
CA LEU A 261 -36.06 26.96 -17.15
C LEU A 261 -37.36 26.71 -16.36
N SER A 262 -37.31 27.09 -15.07
CA SER A 262 -38.38 27.81 -14.35
C SER A 262 -37.74 28.51 -13.13
N VAL A 263 -37.49 29.83 -13.15
CA VAL A 263 -38.42 30.92 -12.76
C VAL A 263 -39.10 30.58 -11.42
N THR A 264 -38.78 31.25 -10.31
CA THR A 264 -39.45 32.51 -9.95
C THR A 264 -38.53 33.53 -9.27
N SER A 265 -38.54 34.74 -9.87
CA SER A 265 -38.12 36.01 -9.27
C SER A 265 -39.30 36.58 -8.47
N SER A 266 -39.07 36.94 -7.20
CA SER A 266 -39.95 37.84 -6.45
C SER A 266 -39.41 39.27 -6.53
N ALA A 267 -40.06 40.04 -7.39
CA ALA A 267 -40.50 41.42 -7.23
C ALA A 267 -39.59 42.41 -6.48
N ASN A 268 -38.99 43.31 -7.27
CA ASN A 268 -38.73 44.68 -6.87
C ASN A 268 -39.72 45.59 -7.64
N LYS A 269 -40.45 46.49 -6.95
CA LYS A 269 -41.08 47.64 -7.61
C LYS A 269 -41.07 48.84 -6.67
N THR A 270 -40.22 49.79 -7.06
CA THR A 270 -40.17 51.19 -6.65
C THR A 270 -41.46 51.94 -7.01
N MET A 271 -41.97 52.67 -6.03
CA MET A 271 -42.43 54.06 -6.13
C MET A 271 -42.23 54.72 -4.77
#